data_AF-A0A958R1U8-F1
#
_entry.id   AF-A0A958R1U8-F1
#
_cell.length_a   1.000
_cell.length_b   1.000
_cell.length_c   1.000
_cell.angle_alpha   90.00
_cell.angle_beta   90.00
_cell.angle_gamma   90.00
#
_symmetry.space_group_name_H-M   'P 1'
#
loop_
_entity.id
_entity.type
_entity.pdbx_description
1 polymer ?
#
loop_
_entity_poly.entity_id
_entity_poly.type
_entity_poly.pdbx_seq_one_letter_code
_entity_poly.pdbx_strand_id
1 'polypeptide(L)'
;MEAIHDPGSNGLGDLKPTFKSVSAVIFANKCVECHSGAKTPHGIDLSSYGVIKGNNSFPPLLVPGNPLASSLYRSIANDSMPKDRPPLSFQEKQAIYEWILQGGLEVPKKDGEPECEKEDCQPGEPPDEPGPLPGEPPDEPPNECEPGEPCDETEP
;
A
#
# COMPACT_ATOMS: atom_id res chain seq x y z
N MET A 1 30.48 25.66 21.98
CA MET A 1 30.29 24.40 22.73
C MET A 1 28.81 24.39 23.02
N GLU A 2 27.98 23.60 22.35
CA GLU A 2 27.94 22.14 22.44
C GLU A 2 27.60 21.49 21.09
N ALA A 3 28.05 20.25 20.93
CA ALA A 3 27.94 19.47 19.70
C ALA A 3 26.48 19.14 19.38
N ILE A 4 26.06 19.50 18.17
CA ILE A 4 24.92 18.87 17.51
C ILE A 4 25.27 17.41 17.25
N HIS A 5 25.02 16.54 18.22
CA HIS A 5 24.92 15.12 17.94
C HIS A 5 23.62 14.92 17.17
N ASP A 6 23.74 14.64 15.88
CA ASP A 6 22.67 14.07 15.07
C ASP A 6 22.87 12.54 15.07
N PRO A 7 22.34 11.79 16.06
CA PRO A 7 22.39 10.33 16.04
C PRO A 7 21.29 9.79 15.10
N GLY A 8 21.29 10.21 13.84
CA GLY A 8 20.30 9.79 12.83
C GLY A 8 20.90 9.08 11.62
N SER A 9 22.21 9.15 11.43
CA SER A 9 22.90 8.62 10.25
C SER A 9 23.37 7.18 10.43
N ASN A 10 22.46 6.29 10.83
CA ASN A 10 22.75 4.86 10.83
C ASN A 10 22.57 4.30 9.39
N GLY A 11 23.60 4.49 8.55
CA GLY A 11 23.87 3.64 7.38
C GLY A 11 22.76 3.49 6.34
N LEU A 12 22.02 4.55 6.02
CA LEU A 12 20.90 4.45 5.06
C LEU A 12 21.31 4.50 3.58
N GLY A 13 22.60 4.68 3.27
CA GLY A 13 23.11 4.78 1.90
C GLY A 13 22.99 3.49 1.07
N ASP A 14 22.75 2.35 1.71
CA ASP A 14 22.78 1.03 1.08
C ASP A 14 21.52 0.17 1.37
N LEU A 15 20.40 0.80 1.77
CA LEU A 15 19.16 0.04 1.98
C LEU A 15 18.62 -0.49 0.66
N LYS A 16 18.86 -1.78 0.42
CA LYS A 16 18.28 -2.48 -0.71
C LYS A 16 16.80 -2.78 -0.41
N PRO A 17 15.90 -2.70 -1.41
CA PRO A 17 14.48 -3.01 -1.28
C PRO A 17 14.23 -4.53 -1.18
N THR A 18 14.85 -5.16 -0.19
CA THR A 18 14.82 -6.61 0.07
C THR A 18 14.56 -6.83 1.55
N PHE A 19 13.88 -7.94 1.88
CA PHE A 19 13.62 -8.28 3.27
C PHE A 19 14.90 -8.36 4.08
N LYS A 20 15.97 -8.95 3.52
CA LYS A 20 17.25 -9.06 4.21
C LYS A 20 17.79 -7.71 4.68
N SER A 21 17.75 -6.70 3.81
CA SER A 21 18.25 -5.36 4.12
C SER A 21 17.33 -4.62 5.07
N VAL A 22 16.02 -4.62 4.79
CA VAL A 22 14.99 -3.98 5.63
C VAL A 22 14.99 -4.60 7.03
N SER A 23 15.13 -5.93 7.13
CA SER A 23 15.15 -6.64 8.40
C SER A 23 16.38 -6.28 9.22
N ALA A 24 17.57 -6.31 8.61
CA ALA A 24 18.83 -6.02 9.30
C ALA A 24 18.88 -4.61 9.91
N VAL A 25 18.31 -3.61 9.23
CA VAL A 25 18.40 -2.21 9.65
C VAL A 25 17.15 -1.74 10.40
N ILE A 26 15.96 -2.16 9.98
CA ILE A 26 14.70 -1.64 10.51
C ILE A 26 14.00 -2.67 11.41
N PHE A 27 13.62 -3.84 10.88
CA PHE A 27 12.78 -4.76 11.66
C PHE A 27 13.46 -5.30 12.90
N ALA A 28 14.73 -5.73 12.80
CA ALA A 28 15.50 -6.23 13.93
C ALA A 28 15.60 -5.21 15.07
N ASN A 29 15.71 -3.93 14.74
CA ASN A 29 15.93 -2.86 15.72
C ASN A 29 14.64 -2.26 16.27
N LYS A 30 13.57 -2.21 15.46
CA LYS A 30 12.35 -1.43 15.78
C LYS A 30 11.08 -2.28 15.91
N CYS A 31 11.07 -3.51 15.41
CA CYS A 31 9.84 -4.29 15.27
C CYS A 31 9.88 -5.63 16.02
N VAL A 32 10.96 -6.38 15.86
CA VAL A 32 11.09 -7.78 16.31
C VAL A 32 10.96 -7.93 17.82
N GLU A 33 11.34 -6.92 18.61
CA GLU A 33 11.20 -6.97 20.08
C GLU A 33 9.75 -7.27 20.53
N CYS A 34 8.76 -6.69 19.86
CA CYS A 34 7.34 -6.91 20.16
C CYS A 34 6.68 -7.88 19.16
N HIS A 35 7.17 -7.93 17.93
CA HIS A 35 6.63 -8.75 16.84
C HIS A 35 7.52 -9.95 16.54
N SER A 36 7.86 -10.75 17.56
CA SER A 36 8.49 -12.06 17.37
C SER A 36 8.04 -13.09 18.41
N GLY A 37 8.05 -14.36 18.02
CA GLY A 37 7.81 -15.49 18.91
C GLY A 37 6.34 -15.84 19.09
N ALA A 38 6.02 -16.60 20.14
CA ALA A 38 4.71 -17.23 20.29
C ALA A 38 3.58 -16.29 20.72
N LYS A 39 3.90 -15.13 21.31
CA LYS A 39 2.91 -14.18 21.83
C LYS A 39 3.19 -12.79 21.29
N THR A 40 2.75 -12.54 20.06
CA THR A 40 2.87 -11.24 19.40
C THR A 40 1.55 -10.50 19.37
N PRO A 41 1.56 -9.15 19.37
CA PRO A 41 0.36 -8.36 19.13
C PRO A 41 -0.28 -8.77 17.80
N HIS A 42 -1.58 -9.07 17.85
CA HIS A 42 -2.39 -9.47 16.69
C HIS A 42 -1.86 -10.71 15.93
N GLY A 43 -1.01 -11.54 16.55
CA GLY A 43 -0.43 -12.71 15.89
C GLY A 43 0.53 -12.36 14.75
N ILE A 44 1.07 -11.15 14.75
CA ILE A 44 2.01 -10.67 13.73
C ILE A 44 3.43 -10.94 14.18
N ASP A 45 4.16 -11.75 13.43
CA ASP A 45 5.58 -12.03 13.63
C ASP A 45 6.37 -11.56 12.41
N LEU A 46 7.37 -10.70 12.66
CA LEU A 46 8.23 -10.05 11.67
C LEU A 46 9.68 -10.56 11.73
N SER A 47 9.94 -11.63 12.50
CA SER A 47 11.27 -12.17 12.73
C SER A 47 11.87 -12.89 11.52
N SER A 48 11.02 -13.38 10.61
CA SER A 48 11.49 -14.12 9.42
C SER A 48 10.61 -13.90 8.20
N TYR A 49 11.23 -13.99 7.03
CA TYR A 49 10.56 -13.79 5.76
C TYR A 49 9.38 -14.75 5.54
N GLY A 50 9.61 -16.04 5.80
CA GLY A 50 8.61 -17.09 5.61
C GLY A 50 7.36 -16.86 6.45
N VAL A 51 7.52 -16.37 7.69
CA VAL A 51 6.38 -16.07 8.57
C VAL A 51 5.61 -14.84 8.10
N ILE A 52 6.29 -13.77 7.64
CA ILE A 52 5.62 -12.59 7.10
C ILE A 52 4.84 -12.94 5.83
N LYS A 53 5.46 -13.65 4.89
CA LYS A 53 4.85 -14.02 3.60
C LYS A 53 3.68 -15.00 3.78
N GLY A 54 3.81 -15.94 4.72
CA GLY A 54 2.77 -16.90 5.07
C GLY A 54 1.76 -16.40 6.08
N ASN A 55 1.82 -15.12 6.47
CA ASN A 55 0.90 -14.57 7.46
C ASN A 55 -0.51 -14.39 6.86
N ASN A 56 -1.51 -14.98 7.52
CA ASN A 56 -2.91 -14.94 7.10
C ASN A 56 -3.77 -13.97 7.92
N SER A 57 -3.18 -12.91 8.49
CA SER A 57 -3.92 -11.89 9.22
C SER A 57 -4.90 -11.14 8.31
N PHE A 58 -5.98 -10.64 8.89
CA PHE A 58 -6.93 -9.76 8.23
C PHE A 58 -6.99 -8.42 8.97
N PRO A 59 -6.74 -7.27 8.30
CA PRO A 59 -6.33 -7.13 6.88
C PRO A 59 -4.94 -7.75 6.59
N PRO A 60 -4.63 -8.07 5.32
CA PRO A 60 -3.38 -8.74 4.94
C PRO A 60 -2.14 -8.02 5.48
N LEU A 61 -1.19 -8.78 6.03
CA LEU A 61 0.07 -8.23 6.54
C LEU A 61 0.92 -7.65 5.41
N LEU A 62 1.14 -8.47 4.37
CA LEU A 62 1.94 -8.17 3.20
C LEU A 62 1.15 -8.52 1.95
N VAL A 63 0.97 -7.54 1.07
CA VAL A 63 0.43 -7.70 -0.29
C VAL A 63 1.56 -7.36 -1.26
N PRO A 64 2.23 -8.38 -1.85
CA PRO A 64 3.28 -8.17 -2.84
C PRO A 64 2.83 -7.22 -3.95
N GLY A 65 3.62 -6.18 -4.23
CA GLY A 65 3.31 -5.19 -5.27
C GLY A 65 2.36 -4.08 -4.83
N ASN A 66 1.74 -4.18 -3.65
CA ASN A 66 0.79 -3.17 -3.19
C ASN A 66 1.04 -2.77 -1.72
N PRO A 67 1.90 -1.75 -1.49
CA PRO A 67 2.16 -1.24 -0.15
C PRO A 67 0.91 -0.68 0.53
N LEU A 68 0.02 -0.01 -0.21
CA LEU A 68 -1.18 0.59 0.37
C LEU A 68 -2.22 -0.45 0.78
N ALA A 69 -2.23 -1.63 0.18
CA ALA A 69 -3.05 -2.76 0.62
C ALA A 69 -2.41 -3.57 1.77
N SER A 70 -1.11 -3.36 2.04
CA SER A 70 -0.37 -4.06 3.09
C SER A 70 -0.56 -3.36 4.44
N SER A 71 -1.13 -4.07 5.42
CA SER A 71 -1.32 -3.50 6.76
C SER A 71 0.01 -3.12 7.43
N LEU A 72 1.09 -3.85 7.14
CA LEU A 72 2.44 -3.53 7.62
C LEU A 72 2.85 -2.10 7.25
N TYR A 73 2.68 -1.70 5.98
CA TYR A 73 3.04 -0.35 5.54
C TYR A 73 2.07 0.70 6.06
N ARG A 74 0.76 0.40 6.07
CA ARG A 74 -0.26 1.33 6.59
C ARG A 74 0.00 1.70 8.05
N SER A 75 0.39 0.74 8.89
CA SER A 75 0.67 0.99 10.31
C SER A 75 1.86 1.94 10.52
N ILE A 76 2.92 1.83 9.72
CA ILE A 76 4.07 2.75 9.80
C ILE A 76 3.82 4.08 9.10
N ALA A 77 3.00 4.10 8.04
CA ALA A 77 2.63 5.32 7.32
C ALA A 77 1.81 6.26 8.22
N ASN A 78 0.95 5.70 9.08
CA ASN A 78 0.14 6.43 10.05
C ASN A 78 0.84 6.62 11.41
N ASP A 79 2.14 6.35 11.52
CA ASP A 79 2.93 6.50 12.76
C ASP A 79 2.36 5.73 13.96
N SER A 80 1.54 4.70 13.71
CA SER A 80 0.97 3.84 14.75
C SER A 80 1.95 2.78 15.22
N MET A 81 3.01 2.52 14.43
CA MET A 81 4.11 1.64 14.76
C MET A 81 5.45 2.33 14.47
N PRO A 82 6.45 2.18 15.35
CA PRO A 82 6.44 1.39 16.59
C PRO A 82 5.66 2.07 17.73
N LYS A 83 4.94 1.26 18.53
CA LYS A 83 4.15 1.77 19.65
C LYS A 83 5.06 2.30 20.76
N ASP A 84 4.71 3.45 21.34
CA ASP A 84 5.43 4.10 22.44
C ASP A 84 6.93 4.37 22.15
N ARG A 85 7.29 4.45 20.86
CA ARG A 85 8.65 4.73 20.38
C ARG A 85 8.60 5.79 19.29
N PRO A 86 9.73 6.47 18.99
CA PRO A 86 9.78 7.41 17.88
C PRO A 86 9.35 6.75 16.56
N PRO A 87 8.60 7.47 15.70
CA PRO A 87 8.20 6.95 14.40
C PRO A 87 9.41 6.67 13.50
N LEU A 88 9.18 5.87 12.46
CA LEU A 88 10.19 5.65 11.42
C LEU A 88 10.49 6.97 10.69
N SER A 89 11.74 7.14 10.30
CA SER A 89 12.13 8.24 9.42
C SER A 89 11.47 8.07 8.04
N PHE A 90 11.39 9.16 7.29
CA PHE A 90 10.88 9.13 5.92
C PHE A 90 11.58 8.07 5.06
N GLN A 91 12.91 8.00 5.17
CA GLN A 91 13.71 7.09 4.37
C GLN A 91 13.52 5.62 4.78
N GLU A 92 13.31 5.34 6.08
CA GLU A 92 12.97 3.98 6.55
C GLU A 92 11.59 3.54 6.04
N LYS A 93 10.60 4.44 6.08
CA LYS A 93 9.27 4.17 5.51
C LYS A 93 9.37 3.92 4.00
N GLN A 94 10.16 4.72 3.29
CA GLN A 94 10.38 4.57 1.85
C GLN A 94 11.05 3.22 1.51
N ALA A 95 12.06 2.79 2.26
CA ALA A 95 12.70 1.49 2.01
C ALA A 95 11.73 0.31 2.17
N ILE A 96 10.83 0.38 3.15
CA ILE A 96 9.76 -0.63 3.33
C ILE A 96 8.74 -0.54 2.20
N TYR A 97 8.35 0.67 1.81
CA TYR A 97 7.43 0.89 0.68
C TYR A 97 7.96 0.25 -0.60
N GLU A 98 9.20 0.55 -0.98
CA GLU A 98 9.85 0.05 -2.18
C GLU A 98 10.03 -1.48 -2.14
N TRP A 99 10.41 -2.02 -0.98
CA TRP A 99 10.50 -3.47 -0.81
C TRP A 99 9.17 -4.17 -1.08
N ILE A 100 8.06 -3.66 -0.53
CA ILE A 100 6.74 -4.24 -0.77
C ILE A 100 6.32 -4.04 -2.24
N LEU A 101 6.55 -2.86 -2.79
CA LEU A 101 6.24 -2.53 -4.18
C LEU A 101 6.95 -3.47 -5.16
N GLN A 102 8.17 -3.90 -4.85
CA GLN A 102 8.94 -4.86 -5.65
C GLN A 102 8.52 -6.33 -5.44
N GLY A 103 7.41 -6.57 -4.73
CA GLY A 103 6.88 -7.90 -4.47
C GLY A 103 7.27 -8.47 -3.12
N GLY A 104 7.86 -7.67 -2.22
CA GLY A 104 8.26 -8.12 -0.90
C GLY A 104 9.26 -9.27 -0.99
N LEU A 105 10.34 -9.11 -1.76
CA LEU A 105 11.30 -10.19 -2.03
C LEU A 105 12.25 -10.42 -0.85
N GLU A 106 12.67 -11.66 -0.63
CA GLU A 106 13.63 -12.00 0.41
C GLU A 106 15.04 -11.48 0.10
N VAL A 107 15.43 -11.66 -1.16
CA VAL A 107 16.73 -11.39 -1.77
C VAL A 107 16.53 -10.52 -3.02
N PRO A 108 17.55 -9.81 -3.51
CA PRO A 108 17.40 -9.01 -4.72
C PRO A 108 16.96 -9.88 -5.90
N LYS A 109 16.09 -9.33 -6.75
CA LYS A 109 15.80 -9.91 -8.06
C LYS A 109 17.14 -10.05 -8.79
N LYS A 110 17.47 -11.25 -9.28
CA LYS A 110 18.61 -11.36 -10.21
C LYS A 110 18.23 -10.55 -11.44
N ASP A 111 19.11 -9.63 -11.84
CA ASP A 111 18.96 -8.93 -13.10
C ASP A 111 18.81 -9.99 -14.22
N GLY A 112 17.63 -10.05 -14.84
CA GLY A 112 17.36 -10.95 -15.98
C GLY A 112 16.38 -12.10 -15.77
N GLU A 113 15.40 -12.01 -14.86
CA GLU A 113 14.19 -12.84 -14.99
C GLU A 113 13.03 -11.96 -15.48
N PRO A 114 12.51 -12.19 -16.70
CA PRO A 114 11.44 -11.36 -17.24
C PRO A 114 10.18 -11.52 -16.39
N GLU A 115 9.73 -10.41 -15.82
CA GLU A 115 8.33 -10.20 -15.51
C GLU A 115 7.57 -10.28 -16.84
N CYS A 116 7.03 -11.47 -17.15
CA CYS A 116 6.02 -11.66 -18.19
C CYS A 116 6.12 -10.73 -19.41
N GLU A 117 7.21 -10.80 -20.16
CA GLU A 117 7.11 -10.61 -21.61
C GLU A 117 6.37 -11.83 -22.16
N LYS A 118 5.04 -11.84 -22.02
CA LYS A 118 4.21 -12.52 -23.02
C LYS A 118 4.13 -11.58 -24.22
N GLU A 119 5.19 -11.55 -25.02
CA GLU A 119 5.02 -11.34 -26.45
C GLU A 119 4.14 -12.53 -26.91
N ASP A 120 2.98 -12.25 -27.51
CA ASP A 120 1.83 -13.15 -27.75
C ASP A 120 0.85 -13.39 -26.58
N CYS A 121 0.31 -12.30 -26.02
CA CYS A 121 -1.14 -12.14 -25.88
C CYS A 121 -1.47 -10.64 -26.05
N GLN A 122 -2.05 -10.25 -27.18
CA GLN A 122 -2.62 -8.90 -27.34
C GLN A 122 -3.61 -8.61 -26.20
N PRO A 123 -3.43 -7.55 -25.41
CA PRO A 123 -4.53 -6.97 -24.67
C PRO A 123 -5.43 -6.29 -25.70
N GLY A 124 -6.70 -6.71 -25.76
CA GLY A 124 -7.76 -5.90 -26.33
C GLY A 124 -7.84 -4.54 -25.61
N GLU A 125 -8.64 -3.64 -26.20
CA GLU A 125 -8.93 -2.30 -25.71
C GLU A 125 -8.97 -2.13 -24.18
N PRO A 126 -8.59 -0.93 -23.68
CA PRO A 126 -8.74 -0.62 -22.26
C PRO A 126 -10.20 -0.85 -21.85
N PRO A 127 -10.49 -1.44 -20.67
CA PRO A 127 -11.81 -1.25 -20.10
C PRO A 127 -12.00 0.26 -19.91
N ASP A 128 -13.02 0.79 -20.58
CA ASP A 128 -13.62 2.08 -20.34
C ASP A 128 -13.66 2.42 -18.84
N GLU A 129 -13.46 3.72 -18.58
CA GLU A 129 -13.80 4.50 -17.38
C GLU A 129 -14.19 3.77 -16.07
N PRO A 130 -13.73 4.26 -14.90
CA PRO A 130 -14.39 3.94 -13.65
C PRO A 130 -15.86 4.35 -13.74
N GLY A 131 -16.75 3.37 -13.90
CA GLY A 131 -18.18 3.57 -13.85
C GLY A 131 -18.59 4.26 -12.54
N PRO A 132 -19.68 5.05 -12.57
CA PRO A 132 -20.09 5.86 -11.43
C PRO A 132 -20.38 5.01 -10.19
N LEU A 133 -20.02 5.56 -9.03
CA LEU A 133 -20.21 4.99 -7.70
C LEU A 133 -21.69 4.67 -7.44
N PRO A 134 -22.05 3.52 -6.85
CA PRO A 134 -23.43 3.26 -6.47
C PRO A 134 -23.78 4.07 -5.20
N GLY A 135 -24.71 5.02 -5.31
CA GLY A 135 -25.23 5.73 -4.15
C GLY A 135 -25.92 7.08 -4.37
N GLU A 136 -25.97 7.62 -5.59
CA GLU A 136 -26.73 8.84 -5.85
C GLU A 136 -28.22 8.51 -6.10
N PRO A 137 -29.17 9.22 -5.45
CA PRO A 137 -30.58 9.08 -5.77
C PRO A 137 -30.82 9.59 -7.20
N PRO A 138 -31.82 9.07 -7.94
CA PRO A 138 -32.14 9.62 -9.24
C PRO A 138 -32.59 11.07 -9.09
N ASP A 139 -31.84 11.98 -9.73
CA ASP A 139 -32.34 13.30 -10.09
C ASP A 139 -33.55 13.11 -11.01
N GLU A 140 -34.74 13.38 -10.47
CA GLU A 140 -35.98 13.49 -11.23
C GLU A 140 -35.90 14.75 -12.11
N PRO A 141 -36.05 14.65 -13.45
CA PRO A 141 -36.22 15.85 -14.25
C PRO A 141 -37.69 16.29 -14.21
N PRO A 142 -38.03 17.50 -13.70
CA PRO A 142 -39.30 18.10 -14.04
C PRO A 142 -39.24 18.54 -15.51
N ASN A 143 -39.84 17.70 -16.36
CA ASN A 143 -40.57 18.05 -17.57
C ASN A 143 -40.13 19.37 -18.24
N GLU A 144 -39.23 19.26 -19.22
CA GLU A 144 -38.86 20.36 -20.10
C GLU A 144 -40.07 20.76 -20.97
N CYS A 145 -40.42 22.04 -20.96
CA CYS A 145 -41.36 22.64 -21.88
C CYS A 145 -40.64 23.18 -23.14
N GLU A 146 -41.33 23.04 -24.29
CA GLU A 146 -41.29 23.82 -25.55
C GLU A 146 -40.31 23.35 -26.67
N PRO A 147 -40.55 23.64 -27.98
CA PRO A 147 -41.53 24.57 -28.58
C PRO A 147 -42.29 24.08 -29.85
N GLY A 148 -43.53 24.57 -30.05
CA GLY A 148 -44.18 24.59 -31.37
C GLY A 148 -45.65 24.15 -31.42
N GLU A 149 -46.54 25.14 -31.41
CA GLU A 149 -47.93 25.13 -31.91
C GLU A 149 -49.09 24.75 -30.94
N PRO A 150 -50.27 25.37 -31.13
CA PRO A 150 -50.99 26.06 -30.06
C PRO A 150 -52.13 25.25 -29.45
N CYS A 151 -52.33 25.40 -28.14
CA CYS A 151 -53.60 25.06 -27.50
C CYS A 151 -54.54 26.27 -27.54
N ASP A 152 -55.18 26.44 -28.70
CA ASP A 152 -56.39 27.24 -28.88
C ASP A 152 -57.61 26.30 -28.90
N GLU A 153 -58.76 26.85 -28.54
CA GLU A 153 -60.13 26.30 -28.57
C GLU A 153 -60.53 25.32 -27.45
N THR A 154 -61.71 25.37 -26.84
CA THR A 154 -62.89 26.26 -26.78
C THR A 154 -63.78 25.65 -25.67
N GLU A 155 -64.58 26.47 -24.98
CA GLU A 155 -65.57 26.10 -23.95
C GLU A 155 -66.53 24.96 -24.36
N PRO A 156 -67.20 24.33 -23.39
CA PRO A 156 -68.53 24.84 -23.01
C PRO A 156 -68.78 25.03 -21.51
#